data_AF-A0A151RX02-F1
#
_entry.id   AF-A0A151RX02-F1
#
_cell.length_a   1.000
_cell.length_b   1.000
_cell.length_c   1.000
_cell.angle_alpha   90.00
_cell.angle_beta   90.00
_cell.angle_gamma   90.00
#
_symmetry.space_group_name_H-M   'P 1'
#
loop_
_entity.id
_entity.type
_entity.pdbx_description
1 polymer ?
#
loop_
_entity_poly.entity_id
_entity_poly.type
_entity_poly.pdbx_seq_one_letter_code
_entity_poly.pdbx_strand_id
1 'polypeptide(L)'
;MLRRSSLTSFCSKFLNSHSHNLNYLRSSSSSSSSSSSNSHLIASSATALHIASASPSKATTDVVSFTRHYGRCYWELSKARLSMLVVATSGTGFVLGSGSAVDLSALSWTCLGTMMVAASANSLNQVFEINNDAKMKRTSRRPLPSGRITVPHAVGWAASVGIAGTALLATQTNILAAGLAASNLILYAFVYTPLKQIHPVNTWVGAIVGAIPPLMGWAAASNSISLNGMILPAALYFWQIPHFMALAYLCRDDYAAGGFKMYSLTDTSGLRTAVVALRNSIYLIPLGFLAYHWDVTSEWFCLESTVLTLAISAAAFSFYRDRTKEKARRMFHASLLYLPVFMSGLLIHRRSDNQQFLEDNANGFVKSASSVETLELDDENGNPIKARRPNRTQVRPPVAYASVAPFPFLPAPSYNFP
;
A
#
# COMPACT_ATOMS: atom_id res chain seq x y z
N MET A 1 25.77 9.68 15.34
CA MET A 1 24.72 10.69 15.61
C MET A 1 24.57 11.59 14.39
N LEU A 2 23.63 11.31 13.49
CA LEU A 2 23.05 12.19 12.46
C LEU A 2 22.18 11.29 11.54
N ARG A 3 21.03 11.82 11.08
CA ARG A 3 19.94 11.17 10.30
C ARG A 3 18.92 10.32 11.08
N ARG A 4 18.09 10.98 11.91
CA ARG A 4 16.76 10.49 12.33
C ARG A 4 15.61 11.47 11.99
N SER A 5 15.86 12.56 11.26
CA SER A 5 14.89 13.68 11.09
C SER A 5 14.03 13.67 9.83
N SER A 6 14.21 12.72 8.89
CA SER A 6 13.47 12.72 7.62
C SER A 6 12.13 11.96 7.69
N LEU A 7 12.09 10.78 8.31
CA LEU A 7 10.87 9.94 8.37
C LEU A 7 9.76 10.52 9.27
N THR A 8 10.13 11.17 10.38
CA THR A 8 9.18 11.79 11.32
C THR A 8 8.51 13.03 10.72
N SER A 9 9.20 13.78 9.86
CA SER A 9 8.65 14.97 9.18
C SER A 9 7.62 14.60 8.10
N PHE A 10 7.87 13.52 7.35
CA PHE A 10 6.91 13.00 6.36
C PHE A 10 5.65 12.43 7.04
N CYS A 11 5.82 11.65 8.11
CA CYS A 11 4.72 11.06 8.87
C CYS A 11 3.85 12.15 9.55
N SER A 12 4.46 13.18 10.13
CA SER A 12 3.73 14.30 10.76
C SER A 12 2.94 15.14 9.75
N LYS A 13 3.50 15.44 8.56
CA LYS A 13 2.76 16.17 7.50
C LYS A 13 1.64 15.34 6.88
N PHE A 14 1.81 14.01 6.80
CA PHE A 14 0.78 13.09 6.33
C PHE A 14 -0.38 12.96 7.34
N LEU A 15 -0.08 12.95 8.64
CA LEU A 15 -1.08 12.89 9.72
C LEU A 15 -1.86 14.20 9.89
N ASN A 16 -1.22 15.36 9.79
CA ASN A 16 -1.89 16.66 9.97
C ASN A 16 -2.79 17.08 8.80
N SER A 17 -2.62 16.50 7.60
CA SER A 17 -3.50 16.85 6.47
C SER A 17 -4.90 16.21 6.56
N HIS A 18 -5.09 15.20 7.42
CA HIS A 18 -6.40 14.56 7.65
C HIS A 18 -7.18 15.15 8.82
N SER A 19 -6.53 15.92 9.71
CA SER A 19 -7.18 16.61 10.83
C SER A 19 -7.78 17.97 10.45
N HIS A 20 -7.33 18.58 9.35
CA HIS A 20 -7.77 19.93 8.94
C HIS A 20 -9.22 20.04 8.41
N ASN A 21 -9.97 18.94 8.30
CA ASN A 21 -11.39 18.97 7.91
C ASN A 21 -12.38 18.90 9.10
N LEU A 22 -11.90 18.83 10.34
CA LEU A 22 -12.76 18.71 11.53
C LEU A 22 -12.90 19.98 12.39
N ASN A 23 -12.14 21.05 12.10
CA ASN A 23 -12.08 22.25 12.94
C ASN A 23 -12.77 23.50 12.36
N TYR A 24 -13.54 23.40 11.27
CA TYR A 24 -14.21 24.55 10.65
C TYR A 24 -15.65 24.79 11.15
N LEU A 25 -15.92 24.50 12.43
CA LEU A 25 -17.19 24.77 13.09
C LEU A 25 -16.95 25.51 14.41
N ARG A 26 -16.45 26.75 14.33
CA ARG A 26 -16.74 27.77 15.35
C ARG A 26 -16.47 29.17 14.79
N SER A 27 -17.43 30.06 15.08
CA SER A 27 -17.46 31.50 14.81
C SER A 27 -17.87 31.96 13.40
N SER A 28 -19.17 32.17 13.27
CA SER A 28 -19.74 33.25 12.47
C SER A 28 -20.58 34.12 13.42
N SER A 29 -20.26 35.42 13.51
CA SER A 29 -21.20 36.57 13.56
C SER A 29 -20.59 37.82 14.19
N SER A 30 -20.63 38.92 13.43
CA SER A 30 -20.83 40.35 13.78
C SER A 30 -19.97 41.24 12.87
N SER A 31 -20.45 41.69 11.69
CA SER A 31 -21.32 42.86 11.41
C SER A 31 -20.62 44.25 11.47
N SER A 32 -20.67 44.95 10.32
CA SER A 32 -20.71 46.43 10.08
C SER A 32 -19.50 47.29 10.56
N SER A 33 -19.05 48.38 9.94
CA SER A 33 -19.63 49.41 9.05
C SER A 33 -18.53 50.32 8.43
N SER A 34 -18.87 50.94 7.30
CA SER A 34 -18.42 52.20 6.66
C SER A 34 -17.40 53.14 7.35
N SER A 35 -16.48 53.76 6.59
CA SER A 35 -16.62 55.14 6.07
C SER A 35 -15.32 55.71 5.45
N SER A 36 -15.52 56.49 4.40
CA SER A 36 -14.65 57.40 3.64
C SER A 36 -13.82 58.43 4.45
N SER A 37 -12.67 58.88 3.92
CA SER A 37 -12.38 60.31 3.62
C SER A 37 -10.98 60.53 3.01
N ASN A 38 -10.94 61.49 2.08
CA ASN A 38 -9.79 62.05 1.35
C ASN A 38 -8.85 62.89 2.24
N SER A 39 -7.58 63.06 1.85
CA SER A 39 -7.04 64.38 1.45
C SER A 39 -5.49 64.48 1.26
N HIS A 40 -5.13 65.30 0.24
CA HIS A 40 -3.94 66.15 0.01
C HIS A 40 -2.51 65.59 -0.25
N LEU A 41 -2.15 65.62 -1.55
CA LEU A 41 -1.02 66.31 -2.20
C LEU A 41 0.23 66.69 -1.36
N ILE A 42 1.39 66.10 -1.71
CA ILE A 42 2.66 66.83 -1.91
C ILE A 42 3.36 66.23 -3.13
N ALA A 43 3.61 67.08 -4.14
CA ALA A 43 4.41 66.75 -5.31
C ALA A 43 5.90 66.77 -4.96
N SER A 44 6.62 65.73 -5.34
CA SER A 44 8.09 65.74 -5.40
C SER A 44 8.52 64.93 -6.60
N SER A 45 9.07 65.64 -7.60
CA SER A 45 9.65 65.08 -8.81
C SER A 45 10.91 64.30 -8.45
N ALA A 46 10.78 62.99 -8.30
CA ALA A 46 11.89 62.06 -8.33
C ALA A 46 11.80 61.29 -9.64
N THR A 47 12.79 61.48 -10.50
CA THR A 47 13.01 60.75 -11.76
C THR A 47 13.32 59.29 -11.42
N ALA A 48 12.28 58.52 -11.10
CA ALA A 48 12.39 57.09 -10.91
C ALA A 48 12.50 56.44 -12.28
N LEU A 49 13.66 55.86 -12.55
CA LEU A 49 13.91 54.98 -13.68
C LEU A 49 12.97 53.77 -13.54
N HIS A 50 11.78 53.87 -14.14
CA HIS A 50 10.85 52.75 -14.26
C HIS A 50 11.51 51.71 -15.17
N ILE A 51 12.23 50.76 -14.56
CA ILE A 51 12.40 49.44 -15.16
C ILE A 51 10.98 48.89 -15.27
N ALA A 52 10.40 49.03 -16.46
CA ALA A 52 9.12 48.43 -16.79
C ALA A 52 9.29 46.93 -16.62
N SER A 53 8.84 46.40 -15.49
CA SER A 53 8.55 44.98 -15.35
C SER A 53 7.55 44.66 -16.45
N ALA A 54 8.00 44.00 -17.52
CA ALA A 54 7.14 43.61 -18.61
C ALA A 54 6.00 42.76 -18.03
N SER A 55 4.80 43.34 -17.94
CA SER A 55 3.61 42.59 -17.57
C SER A 55 3.45 41.45 -18.56
N PRO A 56 3.30 40.19 -18.10
CA PRO A 56 3.09 39.08 -19.00
C PRO A 56 1.88 39.37 -19.89
N SER A 57 2.01 39.09 -21.19
CA SER A 57 0.93 39.31 -22.16
C SER A 57 -0.35 38.58 -21.70
N LYS A 58 -1.54 39.13 -21.99
CA LYS A 58 -2.83 38.51 -21.62
C LYS A 58 -2.91 37.04 -22.05
N ALA A 59 -2.42 36.73 -23.26
CA ALA A 59 -2.34 35.36 -23.78
C ALA A 59 -1.48 34.42 -22.92
N THR A 60 -0.34 34.89 -22.40
CA THR A 60 0.50 34.10 -21.48
C THR A 60 -0.23 33.82 -20.16
N THR A 61 -0.98 34.81 -19.66
CA THR A 61 -1.77 34.66 -18.42
C THR A 61 -2.92 33.68 -18.60
N ASP A 62 -3.59 33.70 -19.76
CA ASP A 62 -4.70 32.80 -20.08
C ASP A 62 -4.26 31.35 -20.20
N VAL A 63 -3.15 31.07 -20.91
CA VAL A 63 -2.58 29.71 -21.02
C VAL A 63 -2.17 29.17 -19.65
N VAL A 64 -1.49 29.97 -18.83
CA VAL A 64 -1.09 29.56 -17.47
C VAL A 64 -2.31 29.26 -16.60
N SER A 65 -3.37 30.06 -16.72
CA SER A 65 -4.62 29.84 -15.97
C SER A 65 -5.32 28.54 -16.40
N PHE A 66 -5.35 28.25 -17.69
CA PHE A 66 -5.92 27.03 -18.27
C PHE A 66 -5.15 25.78 -17.83
N THR A 67 -3.82 25.78 -17.97
CA THR A 67 -2.98 24.65 -17.55
C THR A 67 -3.09 24.42 -16.05
N ARG A 68 -3.13 25.47 -15.23
CA ARG A 68 -3.33 25.36 -13.78
C ARG A 68 -4.69 24.76 -13.44
N HIS A 69 -5.76 25.17 -14.14
CA HIS A 69 -7.10 24.63 -13.96
C HIS A 69 -7.16 23.13 -14.25
N TYR A 70 -6.74 22.71 -15.44
CA TYR A 70 -6.78 21.29 -15.82
C TYR A 70 -5.79 20.43 -15.04
N GLY A 71 -4.59 20.95 -14.74
CA GLY A 71 -3.63 20.25 -13.88
C GLY A 71 -4.21 19.96 -12.50
N ARG A 72 -4.94 20.91 -11.91
CA ARG A 72 -5.65 20.70 -10.64
C ARG A 72 -6.79 19.69 -10.79
N CYS A 73 -7.57 19.76 -11.86
CA CYS A 73 -8.62 18.79 -12.14
C CYS A 73 -8.05 17.36 -12.29
N TYR A 74 -6.95 17.16 -13.02
CA TYR A 74 -6.31 15.86 -13.16
C TYR A 74 -5.70 15.36 -11.86
N TRP A 75 -5.09 16.24 -11.06
CA TRP A 75 -4.58 15.90 -9.73
C TRP A 75 -5.69 15.37 -8.81
N GLU A 76 -6.84 16.05 -8.81
CA GLU A 76 -8.01 15.67 -8.02
C GLU A 76 -8.72 14.43 -8.58
N LEU A 77 -8.84 14.28 -9.90
CA LEU A 77 -9.39 13.10 -10.57
C LEU A 77 -8.57 11.84 -10.26
N SER A 78 -7.25 11.96 -10.36
CA SER A 78 -6.31 10.87 -10.11
C SER A 78 -6.20 10.49 -8.63
N LYS A 79 -6.81 11.27 -7.73
CA LYS A 79 -6.63 11.17 -6.27
C LYS A 79 -5.14 11.01 -5.92
N ALA A 80 -4.29 11.89 -6.44
CA ALA A 80 -2.83 11.69 -6.48
C ALA A 80 -2.21 11.27 -5.14
N ARG A 81 -2.66 11.83 -4.02
CA ARG A 81 -2.20 11.45 -2.66
C ARG A 81 -2.49 9.99 -2.32
N LEU A 82 -3.66 9.48 -2.68
CA LEU A 82 -4.04 8.09 -2.46
C LEU A 82 -3.26 7.19 -3.43
N SER A 83 -3.14 7.60 -4.69
CA SER A 83 -2.38 6.87 -5.71
C SER A 83 -0.89 6.78 -5.36
N MET A 84 -0.31 7.77 -4.67
CA MET A 84 1.06 7.68 -4.15
C MET A 84 1.23 6.53 -3.15
N LEU A 85 0.24 6.26 -2.29
CA LEU A 85 0.30 5.11 -1.38
C LEU A 85 0.24 3.79 -2.15
N VAL A 86 -0.61 3.71 -3.18
CA VAL A 86 -0.68 2.55 -4.08
C VAL A 86 0.67 2.31 -4.76
N VAL A 87 1.29 3.36 -5.28
CA VAL A 87 2.62 3.31 -5.89
C VAL A 87 3.69 2.90 -4.88
N ALA A 88 3.63 3.38 -3.64
CA ALA A 88 4.54 2.98 -2.58
C ALA A 88 4.40 1.48 -2.24
N THR A 89 3.17 0.96 -2.16
CA THR A 89 2.93 -0.47 -1.93
C THR A 89 3.42 -1.33 -3.09
N SER A 90 3.21 -0.89 -4.33
CA SER A 90 3.73 -1.57 -5.52
C SER A 90 5.25 -1.53 -5.58
N GLY A 91 5.87 -0.37 -5.35
CA GLY A 91 7.32 -0.25 -5.27
C GLY A 91 7.93 -1.10 -4.16
N THR A 92 7.27 -1.20 -3.00
CA THR A 92 7.70 -2.11 -1.92
C THR A 92 7.63 -3.57 -2.36
N GLY A 93 6.55 -3.96 -3.05
CA GLY A 93 6.45 -5.29 -3.66
C GLY A 93 7.55 -5.56 -4.69
N PHE A 94 7.87 -4.58 -5.54
CA PHE A 94 8.96 -4.67 -6.52
C PHE A 94 10.30 -4.87 -5.84
N VAL A 95 10.60 -4.08 -4.82
CA VAL A 95 11.83 -4.26 -4.05
C VAL A 95 11.84 -5.65 -3.45
N LEU A 96 10.80 -6.09 -2.73
CA LEU A 96 10.74 -7.43 -2.13
C LEU A 96 10.93 -8.56 -3.15
N GLY A 97 10.37 -8.44 -4.36
CA GLY A 97 10.50 -9.43 -5.43
C GLY A 97 11.78 -9.31 -6.26
N SER A 98 12.61 -8.30 -6.01
CA SER A 98 13.92 -8.20 -6.66
C SER A 98 14.88 -9.25 -6.09
N GLY A 99 15.96 -9.57 -6.80
CA GLY A 99 17.06 -10.37 -6.26
C GLY A 99 18.03 -9.52 -5.44
N SER A 100 19.33 -9.82 -5.51
CA SER A 100 20.38 -9.09 -4.80
C SER A 100 20.57 -7.63 -5.22
N ALA A 101 20.27 -7.30 -6.48
CA ALA A 101 20.26 -5.93 -6.96
C ALA A 101 18.82 -5.50 -7.30
N VAL A 102 18.47 -4.27 -6.92
CA VAL A 102 17.22 -3.63 -7.35
C VAL A 102 17.51 -2.83 -8.61
N ASP A 103 16.86 -3.18 -9.72
CA ASP A 103 16.90 -2.37 -10.93
C ASP A 103 16.05 -1.10 -10.71
N LEU A 104 16.74 0.03 -10.47
CA LEU A 104 16.11 1.33 -10.24
C LEU A 104 15.36 1.85 -11.48
N SER A 105 15.77 1.46 -12.68
CA SER A 105 15.08 1.82 -13.92
C SER A 105 13.74 1.11 -13.99
N ALA A 106 13.73 -0.23 -13.87
CA ALA A 106 12.52 -1.03 -13.85
C ALA A 106 11.59 -0.67 -12.67
N LEU A 107 12.13 -0.35 -11.50
CA LEU A 107 11.35 0.17 -10.38
C LEU A 107 10.66 1.50 -10.73
N SER A 108 11.38 2.42 -11.38
CA SER A 108 10.83 3.72 -11.80
C SER A 108 9.70 3.55 -12.83
N TRP A 109 9.89 2.67 -13.81
CA TRP A 109 8.84 2.33 -14.78
C TRP A 109 7.63 1.65 -14.13
N THR A 110 7.86 0.74 -13.18
CA THR A 110 6.80 0.10 -12.40
C THR A 110 5.99 1.14 -11.62
N CYS A 111 6.66 2.07 -10.93
CA CYS A 111 6.00 3.14 -10.19
C CYS A 111 5.21 4.08 -11.10
N LEU A 112 5.77 4.47 -12.24
CA LEU A 112 5.10 5.35 -13.20
C LEU A 112 3.88 4.68 -13.83
N GLY A 113 4.02 3.44 -14.32
CA GLY A 113 2.91 2.67 -14.87
C GLY A 113 1.80 2.43 -13.85
N THR A 114 2.17 2.07 -12.62
CA THR A 114 1.22 1.94 -11.49
C THR A 114 0.48 3.25 -11.22
N MET A 115 1.18 4.39 -11.21
CA MET A 115 0.56 5.70 -10.99
C MET A 115 -0.48 6.01 -12.07
N MET A 116 -0.14 5.75 -13.33
CA MET A 116 -1.01 6.01 -14.48
C MET A 116 -2.27 5.13 -14.44
N VAL A 117 -2.13 3.84 -14.17
CA VAL A 117 -3.26 2.91 -14.05
C VAL A 117 -4.12 3.25 -12.82
N ALA A 118 -3.51 3.60 -11.69
CA ALA A 118 -4.24 4.06 -10.50
C ALA A 118 -4.97 5.39 -10.74
N ALA A 119 -4.38 6.31 -11.50
CA ALA A 119 -5.00 7.56 -11.91
C ALA A 119 -6.22 7.31 -12.80
N SER A 120 -6.12 6.37 -13.76
CA SER A 120 -7.23 5.91 -14.59
C SER A 120 -8.37 5.35 -13.74
N ALA A 121 -8.07 4.39 -12.86
CA ALA A 121 -9.04 3.72 -12.01
C ALA A 121 -9.79 4.72 -11.10
N ASN A 122 -9.06 5.66 -10.50
CA ASN A 122 -9.65 6.71 -9.66
C ASN A 122 -10.49 7.72 -10.44
N SER A 123 -10.11 8.03 -11.67
CA SER A 123 -10.88 8.90 -12.55
C SER A 123 -12.19 8.23 -12.96
N LEU A 124 -12.16 6.96 -13.38
CA LEU A 124 -13.37 6.18 -13.69
C LEU A 124 -14.28 6.01 -12.47
N ASN A 125 -13.71 5.77 -11.28
CA ASN A 125 -14.51 5.72 -10.05
C ASN A 125 -15.28 7.04 -9.82
N GLN A 126 -14.65 8.20 -10.07
CA GLN A 126 -15.36 9.48 -9.94
C GLN A 126 -16.41 9.69 -11.03
N VAL A 127 -16.21 9.14 -12.23
CA VAL A 127 -17.22 9.14 -13.31
C VAL A 127 -18.44 8.30 -12.94
N PHE A 128 -18.26 7.13 -12.33
CA PHE A 128 -19.39 6.29 -11.91
C PHE A 128 -20.12 6.83 -10.68
N GLU A 129 -19.42 7.55 -9.80
CA GLU A 129 -19.97 8.04 -8.53
C GLU A 129 -20.46 9.50 -8.57
N ILE A 130 -20.63 10.13 -9.74
CA ILE A 130 -21.00 11.57 -9.84
C ILE A 130 -22.22 11.93 -8.98
N ASN A 131 -23.32 11.18 -9.13
CA ASN A 131 -24.57 11.44 -8.43
C ASN A 131 -24.47 11.16 -6.92
N ASN A 132 -23.68 10.16 -6.55
CA ASN A 132 -23.45 9.78 -5.15
C ASN A 132 -22.55 10.80 -4.45
N ASP A 133 -21.47 11.19 -5.10
CA ASP A 133 -20.51 12.17 -4.61
C ASP A 133 -21.15 13.54 -4.41
N ALA A 134 -22.12 13.93 -5.25
CA ALA A 134 -22.86 15.19 -5.13
C ALA A 134 -23.68 15.28 -3.82
N LYS A 135 -24.14 14.14 -3.28
CA LYS A 135 -24.97 14.08 -2.06
C LYS A 135 -24.16 14.11 -0.76
N MET A 136 -22.84 13.92 -0.84
CA MET A 136 -21.97 13.82 0.33
C MET A 136 -21.17 15.10 0.53
N LYS A 137 -21.19 15.65 1.75
CA LYS A 137 -20.51 16.93 2.11
C LYS A 137 -19.03 16.93 1.74
N ARG A 138 -18.35 15.80 1.91
CA ARG A 138 -16.91 15.64 1.66
C ARG A 138 -16.54 15.63 0.17
N THR A 139 -17.45 15.27 -0.72
CA THR A 139 -17.15 14.94 -2.12
C THR A 139 -17.92 15.76 -3.14
N SER A 140 -18.93 16.53 -2.70
CA SER A 140 -19.72 17.40 -3.57
C SER A 140 -18.92 18.46 -4.32
N ARG A 141 -17.73 18.81 -3.81
CA ARG A 141 -16.81 19.76 -4.46
C ARG A 141 -15.82 19.13 -5.45
N ARG A 142 -15.88 17.82 -5.70
CA ARG A 142 -14.98 17.13 -6.66
C ARG A 142 -15.18 17.65 -8.09
N PRO A 143 -14.18 17.47 -8.99
CA PRO A 143 -14.20 18.06 -10.33
C PRO A 143 -15.46 17.78 -11.15
N LEU A 144 -15.97 16.54 -11.11
CA LEU A 144 -17.15 16.12 -11.88
C LEU A 144 -18.47 16.59 -11.27
N PRO A 145 -18.79 16.35 -9.98
CA PRO A 145 -20.00 16.89 -9.35
C PRO A 145 -20.09 18.42 -9.38
N SER A 146 -18.96 19.13 -9.34
CA SER A 146 -18.92 20.60 -9.40
C SER A 146 -18.91 21.16 -10.83
N GLY A 147 -18.94 20.32 -11.86
CA GLY A 147 -18.96 20.76 -13.27
C GLY A 147 -17.66 21.40 -13.77
N ARG A 148 -16.54 21.26 -13.05
CA ARG A 148 -15.24 21.84 -13.45
C ARG A 148 -14.59 21.13 -14.64
N ILE A 149 -15.01 19.91 -14.92
CA ILE A 149 -14.59 19.11 -16.08
C ILE A 149 -15.78 18.30 -16.60
N THR A 150 -15.89 18.13 -17.91
CA THR A 150 -16.98 17.37 -18.52
C THR A 150 -16.75 15.85 -18.40
N VAL A 151 -17.83 15.08 -18.41
CA VAL A 151 -17.76 13.60 -18.34
C VAL A 151 -16.96 13.01 -19.50
N PRO A 152 -17.19 13.38 -20.78
CA PRO A 152 -16.42 12.83 -21.89
C PRO A 152 -14.91 13.12 -21.77
N HIS A 153 -14.54 14.30 -21.27
CA HIS A 153 -13.14 14.66 -21.04
C HIS A 153 -12.52 13.79 -19.96
N ALA A 154 -13.19 13.60 -18.83
CA ALA A 154 -12.69 12.76 -17.75
C ALA A 154 -12.56 11.29 -18.17
N VAL A 155 -13.49 10.77 -18.98
CA VAL A 155 -13.42 9.41 -19.55
C VAL A 155 -12.26 9.29 -20.54
N GLY A 156 -12.09 10.27 -21.45
CA GLY A 156 -10.98 10.30 -22.39
C GLY A 156 -9.61 10.35 -21.70
N TRP A 157 -9.49 11.16 -20.65
CA TRP A 157 -8.31 11.18 -19.78
C TRP A 157 -8.07 9.82 -19.12
N ALA A 158 -9.09 9.23 -18.51
CA ALA A 158 -8.95 7.96 -17.82
C ALA A 158 -8.55 6.82 -18.77
N ALA A 159 -9.16 6.76 -19.96
CA ALA A 159 -8.84 5.77 -20.97
C ALA A 159 -7.40 5.93 -21.48
N SER A 160 -6.98 7.16 -21.80
CA SER A 160 -5.63 7.41 -22.32
C SER A 160 -4.54 7.06 -21.30
N VAL A 161 -4.66 7.51 -20.05
CA VAL A 161 -3.66 7.18 -19.02
C VAL A 161 -3.70 5.72 -18.59
N GLY A 162 -4.87 5.07 -18.65
CA GLY A 162 -5.00 3.63 -18.36
C GLY A 162 -4.32 2.77 -19.42
N ILE A 163 -4.57 3.06 -20.70
CA ILE A 163 -3.93 2.36 -21.84
C ILE A 163 -2.42 2.62 -21.82
N ALA A 164 -2.00 3.88 -21.69
CA ALA A 164 -0.59 4.24 -21.69
C ALA A 164 0.15 3.64 -20.49
N GLY A 165 -0.45 3.65 -19.29
CA GLY A 165 0.15 3.05 -18.10
C GLY A 165 0.30 1.53 -18.20
N THR A 166 -0.72 0.85 -18.75
CA THR A 166 -0.68 -0.61 -18.97
C THR A 166 0.34 -0.98 -20.04
N ALA A 167 0.38 -0.26 -21.16
CA ALA A 167 1.35 -0.46 -22.22
C ALA A 167 2.80 -0.19 -21.73
N LEU A 168 2.98 0.81 -20.87
CA LEU A 168 4.26 1.10 -20.24
C LEU A 168 4.75 -0.09 -19.40
N LEU A 169 3.89 -0.67 -18.57
CA LEU A 169 4.24 -1.89 -17.81
C LEU A 169 4.53 -3.07 -18.74
N ALA A 170 3.74 -3.26 -19.80
CA ALA A 170 3.95 -4.37 -20.73
C ALA A 170 5.30 -4.30 -21.45
N THR A 171 5.76 -3.09 -21.76
CA THR A 171 6.99 -2.86 -22.54
C THR A 171 8.24 -2.67 -21.69
N GLN A 172 8.12 -2.01 -20.53
CA GLN A 172 9.26 -1.67 -19.68
C GLN A 172 9.46 -2.62 -18.50
N THR A 173 8.44 -3.39 -18.11
CA THR A 173 8.54 -4.37 -17.02
C THR A 173 8.29 -5.77 -17.57
N ASN A 174 7.03 -6.19 -17.67
CA ASN A 174 6.64 -7.48 -18.23
C ASN A 174 5.12 -7.57 -18.42
N ILE A 175 4.68 -8.56 -19.19
CA ILE A 175 3.27 -8.80 -19.51
C ILE A 175 2.44 -9.22 -18.30
N LEU A 176 3.04 -9.92 -17.32
CA LEU A 176 2.36 -10.37 -16.12
C LEU A 176 1.91 -9.19 -15.25
N ALA A 177 2.81 -8.24 -15.00
CA ALA A 177 2.51 -7.00 -14.29
C ALA A 177 1.47 -6.15 -15.04
N ALA A 178 1.58 -6.05 -16.37
CA ALA A 178 0.60 -5.34 -17.18
C ALA A 178 -0.80 -6.00 -17.11
N GLY A 179 -0.86 -7.32 -17.16
CA GLY A 179 -2.09 -8.09 -16.98
C GLY A 179 -2.73 -7.83 -15.63
N LEU A 180 -1.95 -7.89 -14.55
CA LEU A 180 -2.42 -7.55 -13.20
C LEU A 180 -2.92 -6.10 -13.11
N ALA A 181 -2.24 -5.15 -13.74
CA ALA A 181 -2.63 -3.74 -13.77
C ALA A 181 -3.99 -3.56 -14.50
N ALA A 182 -4.13 -4.13 -15.68
CA ALA A 182 -5.35 -4.07 -16.50
C ALA A 182 -6.53 -4.75 -15.79
N SER A 183 -6.31 -5.95 -15.25
CA SER A 183 -7.33 -6.67 -14.48
C SER A 183 -7.75 -5.89 -13.24
N ASN A 184 -6.81 -5.26 -12.53
CA ASN A 184 -7.12 -4.44 -11.36
C ASN A 184 -7.88 -3.16 -11.71
N LEU A 185 -7.56 -2.53 -12.84
CA LEU A 185 -8.30 -1.39 -13.36
C LEU A 185 -9.77 -1.78 -13.61
N ILE A 186 -9.99 -2.92 -14.28
CA ILE A 186 -11.33 -3.44 -14.56
C ILE A 186 -12.06 -3.78 -13.26
N LEU A 187 -11.40 -4.52 -12.37
CA LEU A 187 -11.95 -4.92 -11.08
C LEU A 187 -12.34 -3.69 -10.23
N TYR A 188 -11.50 -2.65 -10.19
CA TYR A 188 -11.81 -1.44 -9.43
C TYR A 188 -12.97 -0.66 -10.02
N ALA A 189 -12.89 -0.35 -11.31
CA ALA A 189 -13.79 0.59 -11.96
C ALA A 189 -15.17 -0.04 -12.21
N PHE A 190 -15.22 -1.27 -12.72
CA PHE A 190 -16.46 -1.87 -13.22
C PHE A 190 -17.08 -2.90 -12.26
N VAL A 191 -16.31 -3.47 -11.34
CA VAL A 191 -16.83 -4.44 -10.36
C VAL A 191 -17.00 -3.77 -9.01
N TYR A 192 -15.91 -3.32 -8.39
CA TYR A 192 -15.92 -2.77 -7.05
C TYR A 192 -16.73 -1.47 -6.94
N THR A 193 -16.57 -0.53 -7.87
CA THR A 193 -17.23 0.79 -7.77
C THR A 193 -18.76 0.66 -7.78
N PRO A 194 -19.40 -0.05 -8.74
CA PRO A 194 -20.85 -0.29 -8.68
C PRO A 194 -21.26 -1.12 -7.46
N LEU A 195 -20.44 -2.10 -7.06
CA LEU A 195 -20.76 -3.00 -5.94
C LEU A 195 -20.96 -2.25 -4.62
N LYS A 196 -20.33 -1.09 -4.41
CA LYS A 196 -20.56 -0.24 -3.23
C LYS A 196 -22.02 0.18 -3.04
N GLN A 197 -22.81 0.25 -4.12
CA GLN A 197 -24.23 0.59 -4.08
C GLN A 197 -25.14 -0.65 -4.04
N ILE A 198 -24.59 -1.82 -4.35
CA ILE A 198 -25.36 -3.06 -4.54
C ILE A 198 -25.31 -3.93 -3.29
N HIS A 199 -24.13 -4.19 -2.73
CA HIS A 199 -23.94 -5.18 -1.67
C HIS A 199 -22.82 -4.80 -0.66
N PRO A 200 -22.97 -5.12 0.64
CA PRO A 200 -21.93 -4.87 1.66
C PRO A 200 -20.62 -5.63 1.44
N VAL A 201 -20.60 -6.65 0.57
CA VAL A 201 -19.38 -7.37 0.17
C VAL A 201 -18.36 -6.47 -0.55
N ASN A 202 -18.76 -5.26 -0.97
CA ASN A 202 -17.85 -4.28 -1.55
C ASN A 202 -16.55 -4.09 -0.77
N THR A 203 -16.56 -4.14 0.57
CA THR A 203 -15.35 -3.91 1.37
C THR A 203 -14.32 -5.02 1.17
N TRP A 204 -14.74 -6.27 1.01
CA TRP A 204 -13.85 -7.41 0.75
C TRP A 204 -13.34 -7.41 -0.69
N VAL A 205 -14.18 -7.08 -1.66
CA VAL A 205 -13.74 -6.93 -3.07
C VAL A 205 -12.77 -5.75 -3.19
N GLY A 206 -13.03 -4.65 -2.49
CA GLY A 206 -12.11 -3.52 -2.39
C GLY A 206 -10.77 -3.90 -1.78
N ALA A 207 -10.75 -4.82 -0.79
CA ALA A 207 -9.52 -5.33 -0.23
C ALA A 207 -8.69 -6.16 -1.23
N ILE A 208 -9.35 -6.92 -2.13
CA ILE A 208 -8.66 -7.60 -3.23
C ILE A 208 -8.00 -6.58 -4.15
N VAL A 209 -8.73 -5.54 -4.55
CA VAL A 209 -8.19 -4.45 -5.38
C VAL A 209 -6.98 -3.79 -4.72
N GLY A 210 -7.03 -3.57 -3.41
CA GLY A 210 -5.93 -2.98 -2.65
C GLY A 210 -4.72 -3.90 -2.47
N ALA A 211 -4.89 -5.21 -2.60
CA ALA A 211 -3.83 -6.21 -2.47
C ALA A 211 -3.10 -6.49 -3.80
N ILE A 212 -3.72 -6.20 -4.95
CA ILE A 212 -3.09 -6.42 -6.26
C ILE A 212 -1.86 -5.52 -6.51
N PRO A 213 -1.83 -4.22 -6.16
CA PRO A 213 -0.67 -3.36 -6.41
C PRO A 213 0.68 -3.86 -5.86
N PRO A 214 0.81 -4.31 -4.59
CA PRO A 214 2.05 -4.92 -4.12
C PRO A 214 2.38 -6.24 -4.84
N LEU A 215 1.38 -7.06 -5.20
CA LEU A 215 1.58 -8.29 -5.96
C LEU A 215 2.11 -7.99 -7.37
N MET A 216 1.52 -6.99 -8.03
CA MET A 216 1.94 -6.48 -9.33
C MET A 216 3.37 -5.95 -9.27
N GLY A 217 3.75 -5.28 -8.18
CA GLY A 217 5.13 -4.87 -7.94
C GLY A 217 6.09 -6.05 -7.88
N TRP A 218 5.77 -7.07 -7.08
CA TRP A 218 6.55 -8.30 -6.99
C TRP A 218 6.69 -9.00 -8.35
N ALA A 219 5.58 -9.13 -9.08
CA ALA A 219 5.56 -9.72 -10.42
C ALA A 219 6.35 -8.89 -11.44
N ALA A 220 6.37 -7.55 -11.31
CA ALA A 220 7.17 -6.68 -12.16
C ALA A 220 8.68 -6.91 -12.00
N ALA A 221 9.14 -7.25 -10.79
CA ALA A 221 10.55 -7.55 -10.53
C ALA A 221 10.95 -9.01 -10.84
N SER A 222 10.11 -9.96 -10.44
CA SER A 222 10.43 -11.40 -10.50
C SER A 222 9.86 -12.14 -11.71
N ASN A 223 9.02 -11.47 -12.51
CA ASN A 223 8.26 -12.05 -13.63
C ASN A 223 7.50 -13.34 -13.26
N SER A 224 7.14 -13.50 -11.99
CA SER A 224 6.43 -14.66 -11.47
C SER A 224 5.57 -14.29 -10.25
N ILE A 225 4.63 -15.16 -9.90
CA ILE A 225 3.90 -15.08 -8.63
C ILE A 225 4.37 -16.24 -7.79
N SER A 226 5.03 -15.92 -6.66
CA SER A 226 5.47 -16.91 -5.69
C SER A 226 4.74 -16.72 -4.37
N LEU A 227 4.80 -17.74 -3.54
CA LEU A 227 4.18 -17.75 -2.23
C LEU A 227 4.81 -16.68 -1.30
N ASN A 228 6.12 -16.45 -1.43
CA ASN A 228 6.85 -15.36 -0.78
C ASN A 228 6.28 -13.98 -1.17
N GLY A 229 5.93 -13.82 -2.45
CA GLY A 229 5.33 -12.60 -2.98
C GLY A 229 3.93 -12.29 -2.48
N MET A 230 3.28 -13.24 -1.78
CA MET A 230 1.94 -13.06 -1.23
C MET A 230 1.91 -12.44 0.17
N ILE A 231 3.05 -12.33 0.87
CA ILE A 231 3.12 -11.75 2.22
C ILE A 231 2.59 -10.31 2.27
N LEU A 232 3.10 -9.43 1.41
CA LEU A 232 2.69 -8.04 1.38
C LEU A 232 1.24 -7.87 0.86
N PRO A 233 0.81 -8.52 -0.23
CA PRO A 233 -0.60 -8.56 -0.64
C PRO A 233 -1.55 -9.02 0.47
N ALA A 234 -1.21 -10.10 1.19
CA ALA A 234 -2.01 -10.59 2.31
C ALA A 234 -2.07 -9.57 3.45
N ALA A 235 -0.94 -8.95 3.78
CA ALA A 235 -0.90 -7.88 4.77
C ALA A 235 -1.84 -6.72 4.38
N LEU A 236 -1.80 -6.26 3.13
CA LEU A 236 -2.68 -5.20 2.63
C LEU A 236 -4.15 -5.62 2.66
N TYR A 237 -4.46 -6.84 2.23
CA TYR A 237 -5.82 -7.38 2.25
C TYR A 237 -6.41 -7.36 3.66
N PHE A 238 -5.73 -8.01 4.61
CA PHE A 238 -6.22 -8.13 5.99
C PHE A 238 -6.18 -6.80 6.74
N TRP A 239 -5.21 -5.92 6.47
CA TRP A 239 -5.09 -4.62 7.14
C TRP A 239 -6.16 -3.62 6.69
N GLN A 240 -6.61 -3.66 5.44
CA GLN A 240 -7.60 -2.72 4.94
C GLN A 240 -8.98 -2.92 5.57
N ILE A 241 -9.34 -4.16 5.93
CA ILE A 241 -10.63 -4.45 6.55
C ILE A 241 -10.83 -3.72 7.88
N PRO A 242 -9.95 -3.82 8.90
CA PRO A 242 -10.10 -3.07 10.15
C PRO A 242 -10.11 -1.56 9.92
N HIS A 243 -9.28 -1.05 9.01
CA HIS A 243 -9.26 0.36 8.62
C HIS A 243 -10.62 0.82 8.09
N PHE A 244 -11.18 0.09 7.13
CA PHE A 244 -12.46 0.43 6.50
C PHE A 244 -13.65 0.22 7.44
N MET A 245 -13.63 -0.80 8.31
CA MET A 245 -14.69 -0.99 9.31
C MET A 245 -14.75 0.16 10.30
N ALA A 246 -13.59 0.65 10.77
CA ALA A 246 -13.52 1.84 11.62
C ALA A 246 -14.01 3.09 10.88
N LEU A 247 -13.60 3.30 9.63
CA LEU A 247 -14.04 4.45 8.83
C LEU A 247 -15.54 4.41 8.51
N ALA A 248 -16.06 3.23 8.13
CA ALA A 248 -17.48 3.03 7.84
C ALA A 248 -18.37 3.20 9.09
N TYR A 249 -17.82 2.95 10.28
CA TYR A 249 -18.49 3.26 11.54
C TYR A 249 -18.52 4.76 11.82
N LEU A 250 -17.41 5.46 11.60
CA LEU A 250 -17.30 6.92 11.82
C LEU A 250 -18.12 7.76 10.83
N CYS A 251 -18.15 7.35 9.56
CA CYS A 251 -18.80 8.08 8.46
C CYS A 251 -20.12 7.45 8.03
N ARG A 252 -20.80 6.71 8.92
CA ARG A 252 -22.04 5.97 8.61
C ARG A 252 -23.10 6.87 7.96
N ASP A 253 -23.37 8.02 8.55
CA ASP A 253 -24.42 8.95 8.09
C ASP A 253 -24.12 9.51 6.70
N ASP A 254 -22.86 9.84 6.44
CA ASP A 254 -22.38 10.30 5.13
C ASP A 254 -22.53 9.21 4.06
N TYR A 255 -22.21 7.95 4.39
CA TYR A 255 -22.39 6.82 3.46
C TYR A 255 -23.87 6.55 3.15
N ALA A 256 -24.74 6.69 4.16
CA ALA A 256 -26.19 6.59 3.97
C ALA A 256 -26.71 7.67 3.02
N ALA A 257 -26.28 8.93 3.21
CA ALA A 257 -26.65 10.04 2.34
C ALA A 257 -26.19 9.85 0.88
N GLY A 258 -25.02 9.25 0.68
CA GLY A 258 -24.50 8.89 -0.64
C GLY A 258 -25.18 7.68 -1.30
N GLY A 259 -26.11 7.00 -0.62
CA GLY A 259 -26.78 5.80 -1.13
C GLY A 259 -25.90 4.56 -1.18
N PHE A 260 -24.79 4.53 -0.42
CA PHE A 260 -23.90 3.38 -0.36
C PHE A 260 -24.43 2.31 0.59
N LYS A 261 -24.19 1.04 0.28
CA LYS A 261 -24.57 -0.12 1.11
C LYS A 261 -23.36 -0.67 1.85
N MET A 262 -22.83 0.11 2.80
CA MET A 262 -21.71 -0.30 3.65
C MET A 262 -22.13 -1.34 4.69
N TYR A 263 -21.22 -2.25 5.05
CA TYR A 263 -21.47 -3.28 6.07
C TYR A 263 -21.88 -2.68 7.41
N SER A 264 -21.37 -1.51 7.76
CA SER A 264 -21.75 -0.82 8.98
C SER A 264 -23.22 -0.38 8.99
N LEU A 265 -23.86 -0.10 7.84
CA LEU A 265 -25.23 0.45 7.83
C LEU A 265 -26.28 -0.56 8.31
N THR A 266 -26.05 -1.85 8.07
CA THR A 266 -26.94 -2.93 8.51
C THR A 266 -26.69 -3.37 9.95
N ASP A 267 -25.73 -2.76 10.64
CA ASP A 267 -25.31 -3.08 12.00
C ASP A 267 -25.48 -1.88 12.92
N THR A 268 -26.72 -1.53 13.29
CA THR A 268 -27.04 -0.38 14.16
C THR A 268 -26.15 -0.34 15.40
N SER A 269 -25.94 -1.50 15.99
CA SER A 269 -25.15 -1.72 17.19
C SER A 269 -23.64 -1.47 17.00
N GLY A 270 -23.08 -1.73 15.83
CA GLY A 270 -21.62 -1.71 15.57
C GLY A 270 -20.87 -2.98 16.01
N LEU A 271 -21.56 -3.99 16.56
CA LEU A 271 -20.92 -5.22 17.05
C LEU A 271 -20.27 -5.98 15.91
N ARG A 272 -21.03 -6.23 14.83
CA ARG A 272 -20.57 -7.04 13.71
C ARG A 272 -19.41 -6.35 13.00
N THR A 273 -19.51 -5.03 12.86
CA THR A 273 -18.45 -4.18 12.32
C THR A 273 -17.17 -4.33 13.14
N ALA A 274 -17.26 -4.22 14.47
CA ALA A 274 -16.10 -4.34 15.36
C ALA A 274 -15.53 -5.76 15.41
N VAL A 275 -16.37 -6.80 15.37
CA VAL A 275 -15.93 -8.22 15.30
C VAL A 275 -15.15 -8.49 14.02
N VAL A 276 -15.66 -8.03 12.86
CA VAL A 276 -14.95 -8.19 11.59
C VAL A 276 -13.62 -7.46 11.61
N ALA A 277 -13.59 -6.27 12.21
CA ALA A 277 -12.38 -5.49 12.36
C ALA A 277 -11.33 -6.22 13.24
N LEU A 278 -11.73 -6.68 14.43
CA LEU A 278 -10.88 -7.45 15.35
C LEU A 278 -10.36 -8.75 14.73
N ARG A 279 -11.24 -9.52 14.09
CA ARG A 279 -10.87 -10.79 13.44
C ARG A 279 -9.78 -10.59 12.38
N ASN A 280 -9.90 -9.57 11.55
CA ASN A 280 -8.90 -9.29 10.52
C ASN A 280 -7.59 -8.74 11.11
N SER A 281 -7.63 -8.01 12.22
CA SER A 281 -6.41 -7.65 12.96
C SER A 281 -5.68 -8.88 13.49
N ILE A 282 -6.41 -9.89 13.98
CA ILE A 282 -5.82 -11.17 14.43
C ILE A 282 -5.18 -11.93 13.26
N TYR A 283 -5.80 -11.90 12.06
CA TYR A 283 -5.21 -12.54 10.87
C TYR A 283 -3.87 -11.94 10.41
N LEU A 284 -3.51 -10.74 10.89
CA LEU A 284 -2.19 -10.17 10.60
C LEU A 284 -1.07 -10.80 11.44
N ILE A 285 -1.37 -11.37 12.61
CA ILE A 285 -0.38 -11.94 13.55
C ILE A 285 0.55 -12.96 12.87
N PRO A 286 0.06 -13.99 12.14
CA PRO A 286 0.95 -14.99 11.55
C PRO A 286 1.85 -14.43 10.43
N LEU A 287 1.56 -13.27 9.83
CA LEU A 287 2.30 -12.78 8.67
C LEU A 287 3.77 -12.49 8.96
N GLY A 288 4.08 -12.00 10.16
CA GLY A 288 5.46 -11.78 10.61
C GLY A 288 6.28 -13.07 10.66
N PHE A 289 5.69 -14.09 11.26
CA PHE A 289 6.28 -15.43 11.34
C PHE A 289 6.43 -16.06 9.96
N LEU A 290 5.41 -15.97 9.10
CA LEU A 290 5.47 -16.52 7.74
C LEU A 290 6.54 -15.81 6.89
N ALA A 291 6.68 -14.49 7.03
CA ALA A 291 7.73 -13.75 6.33
C ALA A 291 9.15 -14.16 6.75
N TYR A 292 9.33 -14.53 8.01
CA TYR A 292 10.59 -15.10 8.51
C TYR A 292 10.78 -16.55 8.03
N HIS A 293 9.77 -17.39 8.21
CA HIS A 293 9.83 -18.82 7.90
C HIS A 293 10.01 -19.12 6.40
N TRP A 294 9.55 -18.22 5.52
CA TRP A 294 9.77 -18.31 4.08
C TRP A 294 11.00 -17.52 3.60
N ASP A 295 11.90 -17.17 4.51
CA ASP A 295 13.18 -16.49 4.25
C ASP A 295 13.08 -15.13 3.54
N VAL A 296 11.90 -14.48 3.59
CA VAL A 296 11.72 -13.13 3.03
C VAL A 296 12.38 -12.08 3.92
N THR A 297 12.40 -12.32 5.24
CA THR A 297 12.90 -11.38 6.24
C THR A 297 13.73 -12.03 7.33
N SER A 298 14.53 -11.23 8.05
CA SER A 298 15.27 -11.69 9.23
C SER A 298 14.36 -11.99 10.44
N GLU A 299 14.85 -12.78 11.39
CA GLU A 299 14.15 -13.13 12.63
C GLU A 299 13.63 -11.92 13.43
N TRP A 300 14.42 -10.84 13.51
CA TRP A 300 14.02 -9.61 14.21
C TRP A 300 12.70 -9.02 13.70
N PHE A 301 12.43 -9.16 12.40
CA PHE A 301 11.17 -8.70 11.82
C PHE A 301 9.97 -9.45 12.39
N CYS A 302 10.10 -10.74 12.71
CA CYS A 302 9.03 -11.52 13.32
C CYS A 302 8.63 -10.93 14.69
N LEU A 303 9.61 -10.55 15.52
CA LEU A 303 9.34 -9.91 16.81
C LEU A 303 8.71 -8.53 16.65
N GLU A 304 9.28 -7.67 15.80
CA GLU A 304 8.78 -6.30 15.58
C GLU A 304 7.37 -6.29 14.99
N SER A 305 7.13 -7.14 13.99
CA SER A 305 5.80 -7.27 13.36
C SER A 305 4.77 -7.88 14.32
N THR A 306 5.16 -8.79 15.22
CA THR A 306 4.28 -9.30 16.28
C THR A 306 3.86 -8.17 17.23
N VAL A 307 4.81 -7.36 17.71
CA VAL A 307 4.48 -6.19 18.56
C VAL A 307 3.54 -5.23 17.83
N LEU A 308 3.81 -4.95 16.55
CA LEU A 308 3.00 -4.05 15.74
C LEU A 308 1.57 -4.59 15.50
N THR A 309 1.43 -5.90 15.24
CA THR A 309 0.13 -6.56 15.02
C THR A 309 -0.68 -6.69 16.30
N LEU A 310 -0.02 -6.93 17.45
CA LEU A 310 -0.67 -6.90 18.76
C LEU A 310 -1.16 -5.50 19.11
N ALA A 311 -0.42 -4.43 18.77
CA ALA A 311 -0.84 -3.06 19.02
C ALA A 311 -2.12 -2.67 18.25
N ILE A 312 -2.21 -3.01 16.96
CA ILE A 312 -3.44 -2.78 16.17
C ILE A 312 -4.58 -3.69 16.64
N SER A 313 -4.30 -4.94 17.04
CA SER A 313 -5.29 -5.86 17.60
C SER A 313 -5.84 -5.39 18.93
N ALA A 314 -5.02 -4.80 19.80
CA ALA A 314 -5.45 -4.18 21.05
C ALA A 314 -6.36 -2.97 20.80
N ALA A 315 -6.05 -2.15 19.78
CA ALA A 315 -6.92 -1.05 19.37
C ALA A 315 -8.27 -1.57 18.83
N ALA A 316 -8.26 -2.63 18.03
CA ALA A 316 -9.46 -3.29 17.53
C ALA A 316 -10.28 -3.93 18.66
N PHE A 317 -9.63 -4.53 19.65
CA PHE A 317 -10.28 -5.10 20.82
C PHE A 317 -10.94 -4.02 21.68
N SER A 318 -10.26 -2.88 21.88
CA SER A 318 -10.87 -1.74 22.57
C SER A 318 -12.10 -1.21 21.83
N PHE A 319 -12.11 -1.23 20.49
CA PHE A 319 -13.29 -0.89 19.71
C PHE A 319 -14.38 -1.95 19.81
N TYR A 320 -14.04 -3.24 19.83
CA TYR A 320 -14.99 -4.34 20.04
C TYR A 320 -15.69 -4.26 21.40
N ARG A 321 -14.93 -4.01 22.47
CA ARG A 321 -15.45 -3.87 23.83
C ARG A 321 -16.33 -2.64 23.96
N ASP A 322 -15.82 -1.49 23.53
CA ASP A 322 -16.47 -0.19 23.69
C ASP A 322 -16.65 0.48 22.30
N ARG A 323 -17.83 0.32 21.70
CA ARG A 323 -18.16 0.82 20.35
C ARG A 323 -18.47 2.31 20.32
N THR A 324 -17.54 3.13 20.81
CA THR A 324 -17.66 4.60 20.74
C THR A 324 -16.94 5.14 19.52
N LYS A 325 -17.36 6.33 19.05
CA LYS A 325 -16.66 7.05 17.96
C LYS A 325 -15.18 7.31 18.30
N GLU A 326 -14.85 7.48 19.57
CA GLU A 326 -13.46 7.66 20.01
C GLU A 326 -12.61 6.41 19.79
N LYS A 327 -13.09 5.23 20.21
CA LYS A 327 -12.34 3.97 20.02
C LYS A 327 -12.23 3.59 18.55
N ALA A 328 -13.28 3.81 17.77
CA ALA A 328 -13.23 3.66 16.30
C ALA A 328 -12.16 4.57 15.68
N ARG A 329 -12.06 5.83 16.13
CA ARG A 329 -11.02 6.76 15.66
C ARG A 329 -9.61 6.32 16.07
N ARG A 330 -9.43 5.83 17.30
CA ARG A 330 -8.14 5.26 17.75
C ARG A 330 -7.72 4.08 16.87
N MET A 331 -8.64 3.18 16.57
CA MET A 331 -8.40 2.06 15.68
C MET A 331 -8.04 2.51 14.26
N PHE A 332 -8.76 3.49 13.72
CA PHE A 332 -8.46 4.09 12.42
C PHE A 332 -7.04 4.67 12.39
N HIS A 333 -6.63 5.43 13.40
CA HIS A 333 -5.25 5.96 13.47
C HIS A 333 -4.20 4.87 13.66
N ALA A 334 -4.47 3.86 14.49
CA ALA A 334 -3.56 2.71 14.65
C ALA A 334 -3.33 2.00 13.32
N SER A 335 -4.38 1.80 12.52
CA SER A 335 -4.24 1.24 11.18
C SER A 335 -3.42 2.13 10.25
N LEU A 336 -3.59 3.45 10.29
CA LEU A 336 -2.83 4.38 9.46
C LEU A 336 -1.32 4.35 9.77
N LEU A 337 -0.95 4.12 11.04
CA LEU A 337 0.44 3.95 11.46
C LEU A 337 0.99 2.56 11.10
N TYR A 338 0.18 1.51 11.24
CA TYR A 338 0.59 0.12 11.00
C TYR A 338 1.22 -0.06 9.63
N LEU A 339 0.55 0.38 8.57
CA LEU A 339 0.97 0.04 7.20
C LEU A 339 2.36 0.60 6.84
N PRO A 340 2.66 1.90 7.03
CA PRO A 340 4.00 2.43 6.78
C PRO A 340 5.09 1.77 7.63
N VAL A 341 4.81 1.45 8.89
CA VAL A 341 5.79 0.81 9.79
C VAL A 341 6.05 -0.63 9.35
N PHE A 342 5.01 -1.40 9.03
CA PHE A 342 5.12 -2.77 8.55
C PHE A 342 5.89 -2.85 7.23
N MET A 343 5.57 -1.98 6.26
CA MET A 343 6.29 -1.90 4.98
C MET A 343 7.75 -1.49 5.17
N SER A 344 8.05 -0.54 6.06
CA SER A 344 9.43 -0.14 6.34
C SER A 344 10.22 -1.28 6.98
N GLY A 345 9.61 -2.01 7.93
CA GLY A 345 10.22 -3.19 8.55
C GLY A 345 10.51 -4.28 7.52
N LEU A 346 9.56 -4.58 6.63
CA LEU A 346 9.76 -5.53 5.52
C LEU A 346 10.97 -5.14 4.65
N LEU A 347 11.14 -3.87 4.33
CA LEU A 347 12.25 -3.39 3.50
C LEU A 347 13.59 -3.40 4.22
N ILE A 348 13.62 -3.01 5.51
CA ILE A 348 14.84 -2.97 6.32
C ILE A 348 15.36 -4.38 6.60
N HIS A 349 14.46 -5.30 6.88
CA HIS A 349 14.78 -6.68 7.24
C HIS A 349 14.76 -7.65 6.06
N ARG A 350 14.57 -7.14 4.83
CA ARG A 350 14.55 -7.94 3.62
C ARG A 350 15.87 -8.71 3.50
N ARG A 351 15.78 -10.03 3.37
CA ARG A 351 16.94 -10.86 3.05
C ARG A 351 17.16 -10.87 1.53
N SER A 352 18.41 -10.70 1.13
CA SER A 352 18.85 -10.86 -0.26
C SER A 352 19.46 -12.26 -0.44
N ASP A 353 19.34 -12.85 -1.63
CA ASP A 353 19.95 -14.13 -2.00
C ASP A 353 21.43 -14.25 -1.60
N ASN A 354 22.20 -13.15 -1.69
CA ASN A 354 23.61 -13.12 -1.28
C ASN A 354 23.78 -13.27 0.24
N GLN A 355 22.87 -12.68 1.02
CA GLN A 355 22.90 -12.73 2.47
C GLN A 355 22.47 -14.12 2.98
N GLN A 356 21.49 -14.73 2.30
CA GLN A 356 21.07 -16.11 2.55
C GLN A 356 22.21 -17.10 2.27
N PHE A 357 22.90 -16.96 1.12
CA PHE A 357 24.07 -17.78 0.81
C PHE A 357 25.21 -17.62 1.82
N LEU A 358 25.47 -16.42 2.32
CA LEU A 358 26.50 -16.18 3.33
C LEU A 358 26.13 -16.76 4.70
N GLU A 359 24.88 -16.61 5.13
CA GLU A 359 24.38 -17.20 6.39
C GLU A 359 24.35 -18.74 6.32
N ASP A 360 23.92 -19.32 5.21
CA ASP A 360 23.92 -20.78 5.02
C ASP A 360 25.34 -21.35 5.04
N ASN A 361 26.29 -20.66 4.40
CA ASN A 361 27.69 -21.05 4.45
C ASN A 361 28.31 -20.85 5.85
N ALA A 362 27.98 -19.77 6.55
CA ALA A 362 28.44 -19.52 7.91
C ALA A 362 27.88 -20.56 8.89
N ASN A 363 26.59 -20.88 8.79
CA ASN A 363 25.92 -21.89 9.61
C ASN A 363 26.42 -23.30 9.28
N GLY A 364 26.71 -23.59 8.01
CA GLY A 364 27.36 -24.83 7.57
C GLY A 364 28.79 -24.95 8.12
N PHE A 365 29.54 -23.85 8.15
CA PHE A 365 30.88 -23.80 8.74
C PHE A 365 30.84 -23.99 10.25
N VAL A 366 29.93 -23.31 10.96
CA VAL A 366 29.75 -23.45 12.42
C VAL A 366 29.29 -24.86 12.80
N LYS A 367 28.35 -25.46 12.08
CA LYS A 367 27.94 -26.86 12.30
C LYS A 367 29.09 -27.83 12.04
N SER A 368 29.90 -27.59 11.00
CA SER A 368 31.07 -28.42 10.70
C SER A 368 32.14 -28.27 11.78
N ALA A 369 32.40 -27.05 12.25
CA ALA A 369 33.35 -26.76 13.32
C ALA A 369 32.89 -27.34 14.66
N SER A 370 31.62 -27.22 15.03
CA SER A 370 31.09 -27.82 16.26
C SER A 370 31.11 -29.35 16.21
N SER A 371 30.85 -29.95 15.05
CA SER A 371 30.95 -31.41 14.86
C SER A 371 32.39 -31.90 14.96
N VAL A 372 33.38 -31.06 14.63
CA VAL A 372 34.81 -31.36 14.79
C VAL A 372 35.24 -31.16 16.26
N GLU A 373 34.77 -30.12 16.94
CA GLU A 373 35.02 -29.90 18.38
C GLU A 373 34.39 -31.00 19.26
N THR A 374 33.28 -31.61 18.84
CA THR A 374 32.67 -32.74 19.57
C THR A 374 33.45 -34.06 19.39
N LEU A 375 34.43 -34.10 18.49
CA LEU A 375 35.32 -35.26 18.28
C LEU A 375 36.67 -35.13 19.01
N GLU A 376 36.94 -34.01 19.70
CA GLU A 376 38.22 -33.78 20.41
C GLU A 376 38.13 -33.86 21.94
N LEU A 377 37.00 -34.31 22.50
CA LEU A 377 36.86 -34.58 23.94
C LEU A 377 36.46 -36.04 24.18
N ASP A 378 37.44 -36.93 24.09
CA ASP A 378 37.65 -38.09 24.97
C ASP A 378 38.68 -39.04 24.33
N ASP A 379 39.94 -38.97 24.79
CA ASP A 379 40.68 -40.19 25.12
C ASP A 379 41.86 -39.86 26.05
N GLU A 380 41.74 -40.29 27.31
CA GLU A 380 42.77 -40.20 28.34
C GLU A 380 43.71 -41.41 28.26
N ASN A 381 44.29 -41.70 27.08
CA ASN A 381 45.32 -42.73 26.96
C ASN A 381 46.26 -42.46 25.78
N GLY A 382 47.50 -42.07 26.11
CA GLY A 382 48.53 -41.70 25.16
C GLY A 382 48.94 -42.82 24.19
N ASN A 383 48.34 -42.83 23.00
CA ASN A 383 48.87 -43.54 21.84
C ASN A 383 48.65 -42.71 20.56
N PRO A 384 49.61 -42.66 19.62
CA PRO A 384 49.52 -41.78 18.46
C PRO A 384 48.64 -42.41 17.38
N ILE A 385 47.48 -41.81 17.10
CA ILE A 385 46.63 -42.21 15.97
C ILE A 385 47.06 -41.44 14.72
N LYS A 386 47.57 -42.19 13.73
CA LYS A 386 47.90 -41.69 12.38
C LYS A 386 46.68 -41.08 11.70
N ALA A 387 46.78 -39.80 11.36
CA ALA A 387 45.83 -39.09 10.51
C ALA A 387 45.65 -39.79 9.15
N ARG A 388 44.45 -40.30 8.88
CA ARG A 388 44.04 -40.84 7.58
C ARG A 388 43.19 -39.78 6.87
N ARG A 389 43.78 -39.09 5.88
CA ARG A 389 43.04 -38.18 4.97
C ARG A 389 41.93 -38.96 4.25
N PRO A 390 40.67 -38.48 4.19
CA PRO A 390 39.70 -39.08 3.31
C PRO A 390 39.85 -38.51 1.88
N ASN A 391 39.81 -39.44 0.93
CA ASN A 391 39.89 -39.23 -0.50
C ASN A 391 38.75 -38.32 -1.01
N ARG A 392 39.09 -37.43 -1.93
CA ARG A 392 38.16 -36.62 -2.72
C ARG A 392 37.45 -37.53 -3.72
N THR A 393 36.29 -38.08 -3.35
CA THR A 393 35.44 -38.84 -4.27
C THR A 393 34.34 -37.92 -4.82
N GLN A 394 34.39 -37.71 -6.13
CA GLN A 394 33.47 -36.93 -6.93
C GLN A 394 32.11 -37.63 -6.97
N VAL A 395 31.08 -37.08 -6.30
CA VAL A 395 29.72 -37.64 -6.31
C VAL A 395 28.85 -36.89 -7.31
N ARG A 396 28.37 -37.62 -8.32
CA ARG A 396 27.32 -37.19 -9.27
C ARG A 396 25.98 -37.05 -8.54
N PRO A 397 25.06 -36.16 -8.97
CA PRO A 397 23.80 -35.94 -8.25
C PRO A 397 22.83 -37.10 -8.48
N PRO A 398 22.10 -37.59 -7.45
CA PRO A 398 20.95 -38.43 -7.69
C PRO A 398 19.70 -37.59 -7.96
N VAL A 399 19.06 -38.00 -9.05
CA VAL A 399 17.71 -37.76 -9.53
C VAL A 399 16.66 -37.58 -8.43
N ALA A 400 15.73 -36.66 -8.70
CA ALA A 400 14.56 -36.28 -7.92
C ALA A 400 13.80 -37.48 -7.29
N TYR A 401 13.61 -37.43 -5.97
CA TYR A 401 12.52 -38.11 -5.31
C TYR A 401 11.39 -37.12 -5.05
N ALA A 402 10.27 -37.35 -5.69
CA ALA A 402 9.00 -36.72 -5.38
C ALA A 402 8.63 -37.05 -3.93
N SER A 403 8.51 -36.00 -3.10
CA SER A 403 8.01 -36.10 -1.73
C SER A 403 6.53 -36.47 -1.75
N VAL A 404 6.22 -37.73 -1.48
CA VAL A 404 4.87 -38.22 -1.19
C VAL A 404 4.54 -37.86 0.26
N ALA A 405 3.64 -36.91 0.46
CA ALA A 405 3.05 -36.63 1.77
C ALA A 405 2.00 -37.70 2.13
N PRO A 406 1.88 -38.10 3.41
CA PRO A 406 0.88 -39.09 3.83
C PRO A 406 -0.50 -38.42 3.97
N PHE A 407 -1.40 -38.69 3.02
CA PHE A 407 -2.83 -38.39 3.15
C PHE A 407 -3.53 -39.60 3.78
N PRO A 408 -4.17 -39.49 4.97
CA PRO A 408 -4.68 -40.65 5.69
C PRO A 408 -6.06 -41.18 5.23
N PHE A 409 -6.55 -40.85 4.03
CA PHE A 409 -7.92 -41.20 3.62
C PHE A 409 -8.10 -41.74 2.19
N LEU A 410 -7.07 -42.32 1.57
CA LEU A 410 -7.23 -43.02 0.28
C LEU A 410 -6.61 -44.43 0.35
N PRO A 411 -7.32 -45.48 -0.10
CA PRO A 411 -6.72 -46.81 -0.21
C PRO A 411 -5.63 -46.82 -1.28
N ALA A 412 -4.50 -47.48 -0.98
CA ALA A 412 -3.35 -47.55 -1.87
C ALA A 412 -3.68 -48.27 -3.20
N PRO A 413 -3.13 -47.82 -4.34
CA PRO A 413 -3.39 -48.45 -5.63
C PRO A 413 -2.73 -49.84 -5.70
N SER A 414 -3.52 -50.87 -6.01
CA SER A 414 -3.03 -52.21 -6.34
C SER A 414 -2.61 -52.25 -7.81
N TYR A 415 -1.32 -52.42 -8.07
CA TYR A 415 -0.83 -52.71 -9.42
C TYR A 415 -0.85 -54.23 -9.65
N ASN A 416 -1.83 -54.70 -10.42
CA ASN A 416 -1.78 -56.02 -11.03
C ASN A 416 -1.21 -55.87 -12.44
N PHE A 417 -0.05 -56.47 -12.69
CA PHE A 417 0.40 -56.82 -14.04
C PHE A 417 0.04 -58.28 -14.29
N PRO A 418 -0.48 -58.62 -15.48
CA PRO A 418 0.43 -59.02 -16.57
C PRO A 418 0.33 -58.13 -17.81
#